data_AF-A0A1G7AGZ1-F1
#
_entry.id   AF-A0A1G7AGZ1-F1
#
_cell.length_a   1.000
_cell.length_b   1.000
_cell.length_c   1.000
_cell.angle_alpha   90.00
_cell.angle_beta   90.00
_cell.angle_gamma   90.00
#
_symmetry.space_group_name_H-M   'P 1'
#
loop_
_entity.id
_entity.type
_entity.pdbx_description
1 polymer ?
#
loop_
_entity_poly.entity_id
_entity_poly.type
_entity_poly.pdbx_seq_one_letter_code
_entity_poly.pdbx_strand_id
1 'polypeptide(L)'
;MQVSRIRIKHELASTILKVNITKNISLPAFALSLAVLPITVQASNVQTYVIDTYGGVSLLPVVRQQLNSSADGGTVSIYQGKLVLITTPHNYQMIQQLLTQIDRQPQALTVAVRVGNSSSVQDNIRQGQVIITKRNIQGSGVWNQSNGQKQSSSLYQVQTLSGSAASISTGTLYSLTQNYRATIQPNYHYPIDRQPSAQIVIQQQVLLPTTQGIAVTPRLLPNGQVEVRLSQVEERLARSNSSYNRYGTSSNSIQSQSLNNTIIVPRGQWVTIGEISQRSTSSGSRTTNSINSVPIALLVQ
;
A
#
# COMPACT_ATOMS: atom_id res chain seq x y z
N MET A 1 -44.46 -13.11 37.60
CA MET A 1 -43.31 -12.61 38.41
C MET A 1 -42.31 -11.96 37.47
N GLN A 2 -41.67 -10.84 37.72
CA GLN A 2 -41.89 -9.70 38.61
C GLN A 2 -41.17 -8.54 37.91
N VAL A 3 -41.80 -7.37 37.85
CA VAL A 3 -41.19 -6.13 37.36
C VAL A 3 -40.16 -5.67 38.39
N SER A 4 -38.97 -5.25 37.95
CA SER A 4 -38.08 -4.44 38.79
C SER A 4 -37.53 -3.26 38.00
N ARG A 5 -38.15 -2.10 38.23
CA ARG A 5 -37.65 -0.78 37.87
C ARG A 5 -36.73 -0.32 39.01
N ILE A 6 -35.44 -0.13 38.73
CA ILE A 6 -34.52 0.50 39.68
C ILE A 6 -34.55 2.01 39.46
N ARG A 7 -34.98 2.71 40.51
CA ARG A 7 -35.09 4.17 40.62
C ARG A 7 -33.85 4.66 41.36
N ILE A 8 -32.93 5.32 40.67
CA ILE A 8 -31.73 5.91 41.29
C ILE A 8 -32.14 7.30 41.82
N LYS A 9 -32.11 7.46 43.15
CA LYS A 9 -32.26 8.76 43.83
C LYS A 9 -30.88 9.41 43.90
N HIS A 10 -30.76 10.64 43.41
CA HIS A 10 -29.65 11.52 43.71
C HIS A 10 -29.94 12.25 45.02
N GLU A 11 -29.18 11.96 46.09
CA GLU A 11 -29.08 12.85 47.25
C GLU A 11 -27.80 13.69 47.13
N LEU A 12 -27.98 15.01 47.14
CA LEU A 12 -26.92 16.00 47.19
C LEU A 12 -26.45 16.12 48.65
N ALA A 13 -25.25 15.63 48.95
CA ALA A 13 -24.60 15.88 50.22
C ALA A 13 -24.00 17.30 50.23
N SER A 14 -24.64 18.21 50.95
CA SER A 14 -24.19 19.56 51.25
C SER A 14 -23.13 19.55 52.36
N THR A 15 -21.87 19.75 52.00
CA THR A 15 -20.78 19.97 52.95
C THR A 15 -20.83 21.41 53.47
N ILE A 16 -21.26 21.59 54.72
CA ILE A 16 -21.21 22.89 55.42
C ILE A 16 -19.81 23.09 56.03
N LEU A 17 -19.13 24.15 55.60
CA LEU A 17 -17.89 24.68 56.17
C LEU A 17 -18.12 25.14 57.62
N LYS A 18 -17.42 24.51 58.57
CA LYS A 18 -17.25 25.06 59.93
C LYS A 18 -16.17 26.14 59.90
N VAL A 19 -16.58 27.41 59.94
CA VAL A 19 -15.68 28.54 60.23
C VAL A 19 -15.86 28.89 61.71
N ASN A 20 -14.79 28.71 62.49
CA ASN A 20 -14.76 29.05 63.90
C ASN A 20 -14.05 30.41 64.04
N ILE A 21 -14.79 31.47 64.38
CA ILE A 21 -14.20 32.78 64.68
C ILE A 21 -14.68 33.21 66.07
N THR A 22 -13.74 33.13 67.01
CA THR A 22 -13.91 33.50 68.41
C THR A 22 -13.65 35.01 68.58
N LYS A 23 -14.65 35.71 69.15
CA LYS A 23 -14.63 36.97 69.92
C LYS A 23 -14.07 38.28 69.30
N ASN A 24 -15.02 39.23 69.23
CA ASN A 24 -14.99 40.67 69.57
C ASN A 24 -13.94 41.59 68.93
N ILE A 25 -14.41 42.61 68.19
CA ILE A 25 -14.29 44.04 68.54
C ILE A 25 -15.06 44.90 67.49
N SER A 26 -15.91 45.80 68.00
CA SER A 26 -16.51 47.04 67.45
C SER A 26 -16.88 47.21 65.95
N LEU A 27 -18.18 47.48 65.72
CA LEU A 27 -18.78 48.13 64.55
C LEU A 27 -18.20 49.56 64.30
N PRO A 28 -18.16 50.04 63.03
CA PRO A 28 -19.34 50.70 62.49
C PRO A 28 -19.74 50.22 61.07
N ALA A 29 -21.01 50.47 60.78
CA ALA A 29 -21.79 49.99 59.65
C ALA A 29 -21.17 50.23 58.27
N PHE A 30 -21.06 49.15 57.49
CA PHE A 30 -21.05 49.20 56.02
C PHE A 30 -22.16 48.29 55.53
N ALA A 31 -23.23 48.89 54.98
CA ALA A 31 -24.30 48.15 54.33
C ALA A 31 -23.75 47.53 53.04
N LEU A 32 -23.29 46.27 53.10
CA LEU A 32 -23.08 45.46 51.91
C LEU A 32 -24.45 45.07 51.35
N SER A 33 -24.91 45.86 50.38
CA SER A 33 -25.98 45.46 49.47
C SER A 33 -25.56 44.19 48.73
N LEU A 34 -26.15 43.05 49.12
CA LEU A 34 -26.09 41.80 48.38
C LEU A 34 -26.92 41.99 47.09
N ALA A 35 -26.29 42.52 46.04
CA ALA A 35 -26.84 42.42 44.69
C ALA A 35 -26.78 40.96 44.27
N VAL A 36 -27.88 40.24 44.50
CA VAL A 36 -28.13 38.93 43.90
C VAL A 36 -28.24 39.17 42.39
N LEU A 37 -27.12 39.03 41.69
CA LEU A 37 -27.12 38.93 40.23
C LEU A 37 -27.94 37.69 39.87
N PRO A 38 -29.05 37.82 39.12
CA PRO A 38 -29.74 36.66 38.61
C PRO A 38 -28.77 35.95 37.66
N ILE A 39 -28.35 34.73 38.03
CA ILE A 39 -27.72 33.81 37.08
C ILE A 39 -28.83 33.46 36.10
N THR A 40 -28.92 34.21 35.01
CA THR A 40 -29.75 33.84 33.87
C THR A 40 -29.07 32.63 33.22
N VAL A 41 -29.49 31.43 33.64
CA VAL A 41 -29.26 30.23 32.86
C VAL A 41 -30.06 30.43 31.57
N GLN A 42 -29.44 31.00 30.54
CA GLN A 42 -30.01 30.98 29.20
C GLN A 42 -30.15 29.50 28.83
N ALA A 43 -31.39 29.02 28.83
CA ALA A 43 -31.71 27.73 28.27
C ALA A 43 -31.27 27.77 26.80
N SER A 44 -30.18 27.08 26.48
CA SER A 44 -29.69 26.95 25.12
C SER A 44 -30.80 26.32 24.30
N ASN A 45 -31.30 27.02 23.28
CA ASN A 45 -32.38 26.53 22.43
C ASN A 45 -31.82 25.41 21.56
N VAL A 46 -31.97 24.17 22.03
CA VAL A 46 -31.50 22.97 21.35
C VAL A 46 -32.50 22.60 20.26
N GLN A 47 -32.02 22.44 19.04
CA GLN A 47 -32.81 22.11 17.87
C GLN A 47 -32.25 20.88 17.17
N THR A 48 -33.12 20.20 16.41
CA THR A 48 -32.73 19.07 15.58
C THR A 48 -32.46 19.53 14.15
N TYR A 49 -31.27 19.23 13.64
CA TYR A 49 -30.85 19.54 12.28
C TYR A 49 -30.54 18.27 11.51
N VAL A 50 -30.89 18.24 10.23
CA VAL A 50 -30.60 17.13 9.32
C VAL A 50 -29.72 17.65 8.19
N ILE A 51 -28.54 17.06 8.02
CA ILE A 51 -27.56 17.47 7.02
C ILE A 51 -27.28 16.30 6.06
N ASP A 52 -27.37 16.57 4.76
CA ASP A 52 -26.92 15.67 3.71
C ASP A 52 -25.40 15.59 3.68
N THR A 53 -24.86 14.37 3.57
CA THR A 53 -23.43 14.12 3.66
C THR A 53 -22.96 13.04 2.69
N TYR A 54 -21.73 13.20 2.17
CA TYR A 54 -21.06 12.18 1.35
C TYR A 54 -20.22 11.23 2.19
N GLY A 55 -19.62 11.73 3.28
CA GLY A 55 -18.79 10.94 4.20
C GLY A 55 -19.59 10.02 5.12
N GLY A 56 -20.87 10.29 5.36
CA GLY A 56 -21.76 9.46 6.16
C GLY A 56 -21.14 9.09 7.51
N VAL A 57 -21.07 7.79 7.82
CA VAL A 57 -20.57 7.25 9.10
C VAL A 57 -19.13 7.64 9.45
N SER A 58 -18.30 7.93 8.45
CA SER A 58 -16.91 8.33 8.68
C SER A 58 -16.78 9.72 9.34
N LEU A 59 -17.82 10.55 9.27
CA LEU A 59 -17.81 11.90 9.84
C LEU A 59 -18.18 11.95 11.33
N LEU A 60 -18.80 10.90 11.86
CA LEU A 60 -19.27 10.86 13.26
C LEU A 60 -18.17 11.19 14.28
N PRO A 61 -16.96 10.62 14.22
CA PRO A 61 -15.93 10.90 15.22
C PRO A 61 -15.51 12.37 15.21
N VAL A 62 -15.39 12.96 14.02
CA VAL A 62 -14.94 14.36 13.85
C VAL A 62 -16.02 15.33 14.31
N VAL A 63 -17.27 15.12 13.89
CA VAL A 63 -18.41 15.97 14.29
C VAL A 63 -18.68 15.83 15.79
N ARG A 64 -18.58 14.62 16.35
CA ARG A 64 -18.73 14.40 17.80
C ARG A 64 -17.63 15.07 18.60
N GLN A 65 -16.39 15.03 18.12
CA GLN A 65 -15.29 15.75 18.77
C GLN A 65 -15.54 17.26 18.77
N GLN A 66 -15.97 17.83 17.64
CA GLN A 66 -16.29 19.26 17.54
C GLN A 66 -17.42 19.67 18.50
N LEU A 67 -18.46 18.84 18.62
CA LEU A 67 -19.57 19.05 19.57
C LEU A 67 -19.11 18.96 21.03
N ASN A 68 -18.28 17.96 21.37
CA ASN A 68 -17.75 17.79 22.73
C ASN A 68 -16.81 18.92 23.14
N SER A 69 -16.13 19.56 22.19
CA SER A 69 -15.27 20.71 22.43
C SER A 69 -16.03 22.03 22.58
N SER A 70 -17.34 22.04 22.33
CA SER A 70 -18.19 23.24 22.43
C SER A 70 -18.89 23.32 23.79
N ALA A 71 -19.00 24.51 24.37
CA ALA A 71 -19.59 24.73 25.70
C ALA A 71 -21.05 24.24 25.81
N ASP A 72 -21.82 24.34 24.73
CA ASP A 72 -23.23 23.93 24.68
C ASP A 72 -23.44 22.44 24.37
N GLY A 73 -22.37 21.71 24.02
CA GLY A 73 -22.42 20.28 23.68
C GLY A 73 -23.36 19.92 22.51
N GLY A 74 -23.78 18.66 22.48
CA GLY A 74 -24.77 18.15 21.55
C GLY A 74 -24.58 16.67 21.23
N THR A 75 -25.57 16.10 20.55
CA THR A 75 -25.49 14.71 20.07
C THR A 75 -25.56 14.66 18.56
N VAL A 76 -24.79 13.77 17.95
CA VAL A 76 -24.81 13.49 16.53
C VAL A 76 -25.10 12.01 16.31
N SER A 77 -25.97 11.72 15.35
CA SER A 77 -26.30 10.38 14.89
C SER A 77 -26.42 10.36 13.38
N ILE A 78 -26.50 9.17 12.79
CA ILE A 78 -26.73 9.01 11.35
C ILE A 78 -28.01 8.25 11.13
N TYR A 79 -28.80 8.75 10.19
CA TYR A 79 -30.03 8.12 9.76
C TYR A 79 -30.15 8.22 8.24
N GLN A 80 -30.25 7.09 7.55
CA GLN A 80 -30.38 7.01 6.09
C GLN A 80 -29.32 7.80 5.31
N GLY A 81 -28.07 7.77 5.77
CA GLY A 81 -26.97 8.50 5.13
C GLY A 81 -26.98 10.01 5.39
N LYS A 82 -27.86 10.52 6.25
CA LYS A 82 -27.88 11.92 6.70
C LYS A 82 -27.36 12.02 8.13
N LEU A 83 -26.68 13.11 8.43
CA LEU A 83 -26.28 13.46 9.80
C LEU A 83 -27.46 14.12 10.50
N VAL A 84 -27.85 13.57 11.65
CA VAL A 84 -28.88 14.13 12.52
C VAL A 84 -28.21 14.69 13.77
N LEU A 85 -28.28 16.01 13.94
CA LEU A 85 -27.66 16.73 15.04
C LEU A 85 -28.73 17.28 15.97
N ILE A 86 -28.48 17.19 17.27
CA ILE A 86 -29.29 17.80 18.32
C ILE A 86 -28.34 18.74 19.08
N THR A 87 -28.39 20.04 18.78
CA THR A 87 -27.44 21.03 19.30
C THR A 87 -27.98 22.48 19.18
N THR A 88 -27.21 23.47 19.62
CA THR A 88 -27.55 24.91 19.52
C THR A 88 -27.29 25.47 18.11
N PRO A 89 -27.97 26.56 17.70
CA PRO A 89 -27.73 27.20 16.40
C PRO A 89 -26.26 27.62 16.16
N HIS A 90 -25.57 28.06 17.20
CA HIS A 90 -24.15 28.43 17.13
C HIS A 90 -23.26 27.21 16.77
N ASN A 91 -23.45 26.08 17.46
CA ASN A 91 -22.71 24.85 17.16
C ASN A 91 -23.05 24.28 15.78
N TYR A 92 -24.31 24.41 15.36
CA TYR A 92 -24.71 24.04 14.01
C TYR A 92 -23.95 24.82 12.93
N GLN A 93 -23.81 26.13 13.08
CA GLN A 93 -23.03 26.96 12.14
C GLN A 93 -21.56 26.53 12.07
N MET A 94 -20.95 26.23 13.22
CA MET A 94 -19.57 25.71 13.28
C MET A 94 -19.44 24.37 12.55
N ILE A 95 -20.42 23.47 12.71
CA ILE A 95 -20.42 22.17 12.04
C ILE A 95 -20.66 22.31 10.54
N GLN A 96 -21.54 23.22 10.11
CA GLN A 96 -21.70 23.52 8.68
C GLN A 96 -20.38 24.00 8.07
N GLN A 97 -19.67 24.92 8.73
CA GLN A 97 -18.36 25.39 8.25
C GLN A 97 -17.35 24.24 8.16
N LEU A 98 -17.31 23.36 9.16
CA LEU A 98 -16.46 22.16 9.12
C LEU A 98 -16.81 21.25 7.94
N LEU A 99 -18.10 20.96 7.73
CA LEU A 99 -18.56 20.08 6.65
C LEU A 99 -18.25 20.64 5.26
N THR A 100 -18.29 21.96 5.06
CA THR A 100 -17.86 22.56 3.77
C THR A 100 -16.38 22.29 3.44
N GLN A 101 -15.56 22.00 4.45
CA GLN A 101 -14.14 21.71 4.27
C GLN A 101 -13.89 20.22 4.06
N ILE A 102 -14.57 19.35 4.81
CA ILE A 102 -14.26 17.92 4.88
C ILE A 102 -15.22 17.03 4.08
N ASP A 103 -16.46 17.46 3.86
CA ASP A 103 -17.52 16.66 3.26
C ASP A 103 -17.83 17.14 1.84
N ARG A 104 -16.80 17.08 1.00
CA ARG A 104 -16.89 17.45 -0.41
C ARG A 104 -17.33 16.26 -1.25
N GLN A 105 -18.06 16.53 -2.33
CA GLN A 105 -18.45 15.50 -3.29
C GLN A 105 -17.19 14.78 -3.83
N PRO A 106 -17.09 13.45 -3.65
CA PRO A 106 -15.96 12.70 -4.16
C PRO A 106 -15.89 12.80 -5.68
N GLN A 107 -14.72 13.17 -6.21
CA GLN A 107 -14.49 13.21 -7.65
C GLN A 107 -13.99 11.85 -8.14
N ALA A 108 -14.52 11.39 -9.27
CA ALA A 108 -13.98 10.23 -9.97
C ALA A 108 -12.61 10.59 -10.55
N LEU A 109 -11.63 9.71 -10.32
CA LEU A 109 -10.27 9.79 -10.81
C LEU A 109 -9.92 8.50 -11.54
N THR A 110 -9.40 8.63 -12.74
CA THR A 110 -8.86 7.51 -13.51
C THR A 110 -7.36 7.50 -13.37
N VAL A 111 -6.80 6.40 -12.88
CA VAL A 111 -5.36 6.24 -12.69
C VAL A 111 -4.86 5.21 -13.69
N ALA A 112 -3.91 5.62 -14.54
CA ALA A 112 -3.26 4.77 -15.52
C ALA A 112 -1.75 4.66 -15.21
N VAL A 113 -1.25 3.44 -15.15
CA VAL A 113 0.16 3.11 -14.87
C VAL A 113 0.72 2.33 -16.04
N ARG A 114 1.80 2.83 -16.62
CA ARG A 114 2.55 2.15 -17.68
C ARG A 114 3.86 1.62 -17.13
N VAL A 115 4.14 0.35 -17.40
CA VAL A 115 5.41 -0.32 -17.06
C VAL A 115 6.07 -0.75 -18.37
N GLY A 116 7.08 0.00 -18.83
CA GLY A 116 7.85 -0.35 -20.02
C GLY A 116 9.01 -1.26 -19.64
N ASN A 117 9.46 -2.15 -20.54
CA ASN A 117 10.63 -3.00 -20.34
C ASN A 117 11.42 -3.08 -21.64
N SER A 118 12.64 -2.56 -21.64
CA SER A 118 13.52 -2.49 -22.80
C SER A 118 14.86 -3.14 -22.44
N SER A 119 15.15 -4.30 -23.02
CA SER A 119 16.42 -5.01 -22.82
C SER A 119 17.17 -5.19 -24.14
N SER A 120 18.46 -4.90 -24.13
CA SER A 120 19.39 -5.13 -25.24
C SER A 120 20.56 -5.97 -24.73
N VAL A 121 20.91 -7.02 -25.47
CA VAL A 121 22.05 -7.89 -25.18
C VAL A 121 22.91 -8.00 -26.44
N GLN A 122 24.19 -7.73 -26.27
CA GLN A 122 25.22 -7.89 -27.29
C GLN A 122 26.26 -8.87 -26.78
N ASP A 123 26.40 -9.99 -27.48
CA ASP A 123 27.42 -10.99 -27.18
C ASP A 123 28.45 -11.03 -28.31
N ASN A 124 29.73 -11.09 -27.94
CA ASN A 124 30.85 -11.24 -28.85
C ASN A 124 31.77 -12.34 -28.31
N ILE A 125 31.87 -13.44 -29.05
CA ILE A 125 32.71 -14.59 -28.71
C ILE A 125 33.95 -14.53 -29.59
N ARG A 126 35.12 -14.43 -28.97
CA ARG A 126 36.43 -14.50 -29.64
C ARG A 126 37.26 -15.55 -28.92
N GLN A 127 37.20 -16.79 -29.40
CA GLN A 127 37.90 -17.91 -28.79
C GLN A 127 38.90 -18.47 -29.79
N GLY A 128 40.17 -18.47 -29.43
CA GLY A 128 41.24 -19.10 -30.20
C GLY A 128 41.94 -20.13 -29.36
N GLN A 129 42.24 -21.29 -29.93
CA GLN A 129 43.08 -22.31 -29.33
C GLN A 129 44.27 -22.55 -30.24
N VAL A 130 45.48 -22.47 -29.68
CA VAL A 130 46.73 -22.80 -30.37
C VAL A 130 47.33 -24.03 -29.69
N ILE A 131 47.48 -25.11 -30.44
CA ILE A 131 48.10 -26.36 -29.99
C ILE A 131 49.48 -26.42 -30.62
N ILE A 132 50.51 -26.35 -29.77
CA ILE A 132 51.92 -26.48 -30.18
C ILE A 132 52.37 -27.89 -29.84
N THR A 133 52.79 -28.65 -30.85
CA THR A 133 53.39 -29.97 -30.69
C THR A 133 54.85 -29.92 -31.17
N LYS A 134 55.68 -30.89 -30.76
CA LYS A 134 57.12 -30.97 -31.15
C LYS A 134 57.38 -30.99 -32.67
N ARG A 135 56.33 -31.16 -33.48
CA ARG A 135 56.43 -31.30 -34.95
C ARG A 135 55.59 -30.29 -35.73
N ASN A 136 54.58 -29.63 -35.13
CA ASN A 136 53.70 -28.67 -35.82
C ASN A 136 53.00 -27.70 -34.85
N ILE A 137 52.62 -26.53 -35.36
CA ILE A 137 51.73 -25.55 -34.72
C ILE A 137 50.38 -25.59 -35.44
N GLN A 138 49.29 -25.81 -34.71
CA GLN A 138 47.93 -25.75 -35.26
C GLN A 138 47.08 -24.76 -34.45
N GLY A 139 46.38 -23.87 -35.14
CA GLY A 139 45.49 -22.89 -34.54
C GLY A 139 44.06 -23.07 -35.06
N SER A 140 43.08 -22.97 -34.17
CA SER A 140 41.66 -22.89 -34.53
C SER A 140 41.01 -21.74 -33.78
N GLY A 141 40.14 -21.00 -34.46
CA GLY A 141 39.48 -19.81 -33.92
C GLY A 141 37.99 -19.81 -34.25
N VAL A 142 37.20 -19.34 -33.30
CA VAL A 142 35.75 -19.11 -33.44
C VAL A 142 35.46 -17.65 -33.15
N TRP A 143 34.88 -16.97 -34.12
CA TRP A 143 34.31 -15.64 -33.97
C TRP A 143 32.81 -15.69 -34.20
N ASN A 144 32.03 -15.30 -33.19
CA ASN A 144 30.58 -15.22 -33.29
C ASN A 144 30.08 -13.94 -32.61
N GLN A 145 29.14 -13.25 -33.26
CA GLN A 145 28.49 -12.06 -32.75
C GLN A 145 26.97 -12.26 -32.77
N SER A 146 26.31 -12.01 -31.65
CA SER A 146 24.84 -12.07 -31.57
C SER A 146 24.27 -10.85 -30.86
N ASN A 147 23.13 -10.39 -31.40
CA ASN A 147 22.41 -9.22 -30.92
C ASN A 147 20.97 -9.64 -30.61
N GLY A 148 20.50 -9.30 -29.41
CA GLY A 148 19.11 -9.52 -29.00
C GLY A 148 18.50 -8.24 -28.44
N GLN A 149 17.34 -7.83 -28.96
CA GLN A 149 16.57 -6.73 -28.41
C GLN A 149 15.17 -7.24 -28.03
N LYS A 150 14.69 -6.83 -26.86
CA LYS A 150 13.31 -7.09 -26.41
C LYS A 150 12.72 -5.79 -25.88
N GLN A 151 11.51 -5.47 -26.33
CA GLN A 151 10.74 -4.33 -25.85
C GLN A 151 9.33 -4.80 -25.52
N SER A 152 8.86 -4.46 -24.33
CA SER A 152 7.51 -4.76 -23.84
C SER A 152 6.94 -3.56 -23.10
N SER A 153 5.62 -3.45 -23.03
CA SER A 153 4.94 -2.41 -22.26
C SER A 153 3.63 -2.95 -21.72
N SER A 154 3.43 -2.87 -20.40
CA SER A 154 2.18 -3.18 -19.73
C SER A 154 1.47 -1.88 -19.36
N LEU A 155 0.14 -1.81 -19.53
CA LEU A 155 -0.70 -0.67 -19.14
C LEU A 155 -1.80 -1.16 -18.21
N TYR A 156 -1.88 -0.59 -17.02
CA TYR A 156 -2.92 -0.85 -16.04
C TYR A 156 -3.74 0.41 -15.82
N GLN A 157 -5.06 0.29 -15.87
CA GLN A 157 -5.97 1.43 -15.69
C GLN A 157 -7.10 1.05 -14.74
N VAL A 158 -7.35 1.93 -13.77
CA VAL A 158 -8.47 1.80 -12.81
C VAL A 158 -9.17 3.13 -12.63
N GLN A 159 -10.47 3.09 -12.38
CA GLN A 159 -11.28 4.25 -12.03
C GLN A 159 -11.75 4.12 -10.58
N THR A 160 -11.58 5.16 -9.79
CA THR A 160 -11.97 5.19 -8.37
C THR A 160 -12.38 6.59 -7.95
N LEU A 161 -12.97 6.73 -6.77
CA LEU A 161 -13.25 8.02 -6.17
C LEU A 161 -12.01 8.55 -5.43
N SER A 162 -11.84 9.87 -5.40
CA SER A 162 -10.79 10.51 -4.60
C SER A 162 -10.87 10.05 -3.14
N GLY A 163 -9.76 9.55 -2.61
CA GLY A 163 -9.63 8.98 -1.27
C GLY A 163 -9.96 7.48 -1.17
N SER A 164 -10.46 6.86 -2.25
CA SER A 164 -10.84 5.45 -2.27
C SER A 164 -9.80 4.59 -2.97
N ALA A 165 -9.47 3.44 -2.37
CA ALA A 165 -8.53 2.49 -2.94
C ALA A 165 -9.16 1.73 -4.13
N ALA A 166 -8.35 1.45 -5.15
CA ALA A 166 -8.70 0.58 -6.27
C ALA A 166 -7.48 -0.23 -6.73
N SER A 167 -7.71 -1.43 -7.23
CA SER A 167 -6.65 -2.32 -7.68
C SER A 167 -7.08 -3.18 -8.86
N ILE A 168 -6.12 -3.55 -9.71
CA ILE A 168 -6.29 -4.51 -10.79
C ILE A 168 -5.05 -5.39 -10.84
N SER A 169 -5.24 -6.70 -10.95
CA SER A 169 -4.14 -7.64 -11.09
C SER A 169 -4.52 -8.85 -11.94
N THR A 170 -3.51 -9.40 -12.60
CA THR A 170 -3.57 -10.63 -13.38
C THR A 170 -2.61 -11.63 -12.76
N GLY A 171 -3.11 -12.81 -12.42
CA GLY A 171 -2.31 -13.92 -11.90
C GLY A 171 -2.13 -15.02 -12.95
N THR A 172 -0.95 -15.63 -13.03
CA THR A 172 -0.73 -16.86 -13.80
C THR A 172 -0.14 -17.93 -12.89
N LEU A 173 -0.66 -19.16 -12.97
CA LEU A 173 -0.16 -20.30 -12.20
C LEU A 173 0.63 -21.24 -13.12
N TYR A 174 1.93 -21.38 -12.87
CA TYR A 174 2.80 -22.29 -13.62
C TYR A 174 2.88 -23.64 -12.91
N SER A 175 2.54 -24.72 -13.61
CA SER A 175 2.86 -26.07 -13.15
C SER A 175 4.24 -26.48 -13.67
N LEU A 176 5.16 -26.70 -12.75
CA LEU A 176 6.54 -27.05 -13.04
C LEU A 176 6.84 -28.45 -12.53
N THR A 177 7.39 -29.28 -13.40
CA THR A 177 7.86 -30.62 -13.02
C THR A 177 9.27 -30.52 -12.47
N GLN A 178 9.46 -30.87 -11.21
CA GLN A 178 10.77 -31.06 -10.60
C GLN A 178 11.10 -32.55 -10.60
N ASN A 179 12.22 -32.89 -11.24
CA ASN A 179 12.74 -34.25 -11.24
C ASN A 179 13.86 -34.34 -10.20
N TYR A 180 13.61 -35.03 -9.10
CA TYR A 180 14.64 -35.34 -8.12
C TYR A 180 15.29 -36.69 -8.46
N ARG A 181 16.61 -36.68 -8.64
CA ARG A 181 17.42 -37.88 -8.86
C ARG A 181 18.18 -38.21 -7.58
N ALA A 182 17.75 -39.25 -6.89
CA ALA A 182 18.53 -39.83 -5.80
C ALA A 182 19.41 -40.93 -6.38
N THR A 183 20.73 -40.72 -6.36
CA THR A 183 21.69 -41.79 -6.66
C THR A 183 22.05 -42.45 -5.33
N ILE A 184 21.64 -43.71 -5.15
CA ILE A 184 22.09 -44.50 -4.01
C ILE A 184 23.55 -44.87 -4.30
N GLN A 185 24.49 -44.24 -3.58
CA GLN A 185 25.89 -44.65 -3.67
C GLN A 185 26.03 -46.05 -3.07
N PRO A 186 26.52 -47.05 -3.83
CA PRO A 186 26.78 -48.36 -3.27
C PRO A 186 27.84 -48.25 -2.18
N ASN A 187 27.64 -48.95 -1.07
CA ASN A 187 28.71 -49.16 -0.09
C ASN A 187 29.99 -49.68 -0.80
N TYR A 188 31.15 -49.18 -0.39
CA TYR A 188 32.49 -49.37 -0.99
C TYR A 188 33.00 -50.83 -1.14
N HIS A 189 32.16 -51.84 -0.94
CA HIS A 189 32.53 -53.26 -0.88
C HIS A 189 32.11 -54.08 -2.12
N TYR A 190 31.58 -53.46 -3.18
CA TYR A 190 31.24 -54.16 -4.43
C TYR A 190 32.27 -53.88 -5.54
N PRO A 191 32.70 -54.90 -6.31
CA PRO A 191 33.57 -54.69 -7.47
C PRO A 191 32.84 -53.90 -8.57
N ILE A 192 33.58 -53.07 -9.31
CA ILE A 192 33.08 -52.07 -10.28
C ILE A 192 32.11 -52.66 -11.32
N ASP A 193 32.28 -53.94 -11.66
CA ASP A 193 31.48 -54.67 -12.65
C ASP A 193 30.09 -55.11 -12.16
N ARG A 194 29.81 -54.98 -10.85
CA ARG A 194 28.54 -55.45 -10.24
C ARG A 194 27.82 -54.41 -9.38
N GLN A 195 28.17 -53.13 -9.48
CA GLN A 195 27.46 -52.10 -8.72
C GLN A 195 26.03 -51.91 -9.24
N PRO A 196 24.98 -52.17 -8.44
CA PRO A 196 23.61 -51.87 -8.84
C PRO A 196 23.42 -50.35 -8.81
N SER A 197 23.31 -49.72 -9.98
CA SER A 197 22.93 -48.32 -10.12
C SER A 197 21.40 -48.19 -10.08
N ALA A 198 20.82 -48.33 -8.88
CA ALA A 198 19.41 -48.01 -8.69
C ALA A 198 19.23 -46.48 -8.73
N GLN A 199 18.64 -45.97 -9.80
CA GLN A 199 18.27 -44.56 -9.93
C GLN A 199 16.78 -44.40 -9.66
N ILE A 200 16.44 -43.69 -8.58
CA ILE A 200 15.06 -43.30 -8.30
C ILE A 200 14.85 -41.91 -8.90
N VAL A 201 13.87 -41.80 -9.80
CA VAL A 201 13.41 -40.52 -10.34
C VAL A 201 12.05 -40.20 -9.72
N ILE A 202 12.02 -39.21 -8.83
CA ILE A 202 10.78 -38.70 -8.25
C ILE A 202 10.35 -37.48 -9.06
N GLN A 203 9.15 -37.53 -9.63
CA GLN A 203 8.55 -36.38 -10.31
C GLN A 203 7.59 -35.69 -9.35
N GLN A 204 7.92 -34.46 -8.95
CA GLN A 204 7.03 -33.62 -8.16
C GLN A 204 6.52 -32.47 -9.03
N GLN A 205 5.22 -32.18 -8.94
CA GLN A 205 4.66 -30.96 -9.51
C GLN A 205 4.70 -29.85 -8.47
N VAL A 206 5.27 -28.71 -8.85
CA VAL A 206 5.31 -27.50 -8.03
C VAL A 206 4.56 -26.40 -8.78
N LEU A 207 3.63 -25.76 -8.09
CA LEU A 207 2.84 -24.65 -8.61
C LEU A 207 3.51 -23.33 -8.23
N LEU A 208 3.90 -22.54 -9.23
CA LEU A 208 4.49 -21.20 -9.04
C LEU A 208 3.51 -20.14 -9.55
N PRO A 209 2.88 -19.35 -8.65
CA PRO A 209 2.05 -18.23 -9.06
C PRO A 209 2.95 -17.03 -9.43
N THR A 210 2.52 -16.24 -10.41
CA THR A 210 3.08 -14.92 -10.71
C THR A 210 1.96 -13.91 -10.77
N THR A 211 2.17 -12.73 -10.19
CA THR A 211 1.20 -11.64 -10.17
C THR A 211 1.73 -10.40 -10.91
N GLN A 212 0.87 -9.78 -11.70
CA GLN A 212 1.15 -8.52 -12.38
C GLN A 212 -0.01 -7.56 -12.16
N GLY A 213 0.24 -6.31 -11.77
CA GLY A 213 -0.85 -5.38 -11.51
C GLY A 213 -0.48 -4.17 -10.68
N ILE A 214 -1.52 -3.41 -10.31
CA ILE A 214 -1.41 -2.19 -9.51
C ILE A 214 -2.48 -2.13 -8.41
N ALA A 215 -2.16 -1.43 -7.34
CA ALA A 215 -3.08 -0.94 -6.33
C ALA A 215 -2.81 0.55 -6.11
N VAL A 216 -3.85 1.37 -6.15
CA VAL A 216 -3.76 2.82 -6.05
C VAL A 216 -4.76 3.38 -5.05
N THR A 217 -4.40 4.49 -4.43
CA THR A 217 -5.31 5.33 -3.65
C THR A 217 -5.03 6.78 -4.04
N PRO A 218 -5.75 7.33 -5.03
CA PRO A 218 -5.58 8.71 -5.45
C PRO A 218 -6.37 9.65 -4.55
N ARG A 219 -5.83 10.82 -4.28
CA ARG A 219 -6.46 11.88 -3.48
C ARG A 219 -6.26 13.22 -4.16
N LEU A 220 -7.37 13.86 -4.51
CA LEU A 220 -7.35 15.21 -5.06
C LEU A 220 -6.99 16.22 -3.97
N LEU A 221 -5.99 17.04 -4.24
CA LEU A 221 -5.54 18.11 -3.35
C LEU A 221 -6.24 19.44 -3.68
N PRO A 222 -6.32 20.39 -2.72
CA PRO A 222 -6.96 21.68 -2.95
C PRO A 222 -6.34 22.52 -4.07
N ASN A 223 -5.05 22.28 -4.38
CA ASN A 223 -4.33 22.95 -5.46
C ASN A 223 -4.57 22.33 -6.86
N GLY A 224 -5.44 21.32 -6.96
CA GLY A 224 -5.78 20.63 -8.22
C GLY A 224 -4.82 19.50 -8.62
N GLN A 225 -3.73 19.28 -7.89
CA GLN A 225 -2.86 18.12 -8.06
C GLN A 225 -3.46 16.87 -7.42
N VAL A 226 -2.93 15.69 -7.77
CA VAL A 226 -3.38 14.43 -7.18
C VAL A 226 -2.21 13.77 -6.45
N GLU A 227 -2.39 13.52 -5.17
CA GLU A 227 -1.54 12.61 -4.40
C GLU A 227 -1.96 11.17 -4.73
N VAL A 228 -1.03 10.33 -5.16
CA VAL A 228 -1.29 8.93 -5.49
C VAL A 228 -0.38 8.06 -4.64
N ARG A 229 -0.99 7.22 -3.80
CA ARG A 229 -0.30 6.07 -3.21
C ARG A 229 -0.41 4.93 -4.20
N LEU A 230 0.71 4.46 -4.72
CA LEU A 230 0.79 3.42 -5.75
C LEU A 230 1.63 2.25 -5.23
N SER A 231 1.09 1.04 -5.38
CA SER A 231 1.83 -0.21 -5.34
C SER A 231 1.70 -0.90 -6.69
N GLN A 232 2.81 -1.26 -7.32
CA GLN A 232 2.87 -1.95 -8.59
C GLN A 232 3.75 -3.19 -8.42
N VAL A 233 3.32 -4.30 -9.02
CA VAL A 233 4.08 -5.56 -9.08
C VAL A 233 4.06 -6.11 -10.50
N GLU A 234 5.20 -6.62 -10.96
CA GLU A 234 5.37 -7.31 -12.23
C GLU A 234 6.23 -8.55 -11.99
N GLU A 235 5.59 -9.71 -11.88
CA GLU A 235 6.28 -10.99 -11.75
C GLU A 235 6.25 -11.75 -13.07
N ARG A 236 7.37 -12.41 -13.38
CA ARG A 236 7.47 -13.30 -14.52
C ARG A 236 8.28 -14.54 -14.17
N LEU A 237 7.94 -15.66 -14.79
CA LEU A 237 8.75 -16.87 -14.68
C LEU A 237 10.08 -16.65 -15.43
N ALA A 238 11.17 -16.62 -14.69
CA ALA A 238 12.52 -16.66 -15.23
C ALA A 238 12.86 -18.11 -15.58
N ARG A 239 12.96 -18.38 -16.88
CA ARG A 239 13.40 -19.68 -17.40
C ARG A 239 14.91 -19.65 -17.63
N SER A 240 15.63 -20.57 -17.00
CA SER A 240 17.04 -20.79 -17.27
C SER A 240 17.19 -21.51 -18.62
N ASN A 241 17.57 -20.78 -19.67
CA ASN A 241 17.87 -21.33 -20.99
C ASN A 241 19.30 -21.91 -21.06
N SER A 242 19.72 -22.69 -20.06
CA SER A 242 21.04 -23.32 -20.12
C SER A 242 20.97 -24.61 -20.96
N SER A 243 21.52 -24.55 -22.18
CA SER A 243 21.78 -25.72 -23.04
C SER A 243 22.72 -26.75 -22.39
N TYR A 244 23.36 -26.40 -21.27
CA TYR A 244 24.28 -27.24 -20.51
C TYR A 244 23.61 -28.04 -19.37
N ASN A 245 22.30 -27.95 -19.20
CA ASN A 245 21.56 -28.76 -18.22
C ASN A 245 21.41 -30.22 -18.68
N ARG A 246 22.54 -30.91 -18.86
CA ARG A 246 22.63 -32.34 -19.21
C ARG A 246 22.10 -33.26 -18.09
N TYR A 247 21.86 -32.73 -16.88
CA TYR A 247 21.48 -33.51 -15.70
C TYR A 247 20.12 -33.17 -15.07
N GLY A 248 19.27 -32.36 -15.74
CA GLY A 248 17.86 -32.20 -15.36
C GLY A 248 17.56 -31.21 -14.23
N THR A 249 18.54 -30.46 -13.73
CA THR A 249 18.33 -29.41 -12.73
C THR A 249 17.93 -28.09 -13.40
N SER A 250 16.68 -27.97 -13.85
CA SER A 250 16.14 -26.68 -14.30
C SER A 250 15.80 -25.83 -13.09
N SER A 251 16.64 -24.84 -12.76
CA SER A 251 16.29 -23.81 -11.78
C SER A 251 15.27 -22.85 -12.41
N ASN A 252 14.00 -23.08 -12.08
CA ASN A 252 12.92 -22.14 -12.37
C ASN A 252 12.84 -21.15 -11.22
N SER A 253 12.84 -19.85 -11.53
CA SER A 253 12.69 -18.80 -10.53
C SER A 253 11.64 -17.79 -10.97
N ILE A 254 11.11 -17.01 -10.03
CA ILE A 254 10.26 -15.87 -10.34
C ILE A 254 11.15 -14.63 -10.31
N GLN A 255 11.18 -13.90 -11.41
CA GLN A 255 11.74 -12.57 -11.45
C GLN A 255 10.62 -11.59 -11.10
N SER A 256 10.76 -10.92 -9.96
CA SER A 256 9.82 -9.93 -9.47
C SER A 256 10.39 -8.53 -9.61
N GLN A 257 9.54 -7.61 -10.05
CA GLN A 257 9.76 -6.18 -9.98
C GLN A 257 8.58 -5.55 -9.25
N SER A 258 8.87 -4.65 -8.31
CA SER A 258 7.83 -3.94 -7.58
C SER A 258 8.20 -2.49 -7.33
N LEU A 259 7.20 -1.62 -7.33
CA LEU A 259 7.30 -0.23 -6.92
C LEU A 259 6.25 0.02 -5.84
N ASN A 260 6.63 0.67 -4.75
CA ASN A 260 5.70 1.19 -3.76
C ASN A 260 6.09 2.65 -3.47
N ASN A 261 5.22 3.59 -3.84
CA ASN A 261 5.54 5.01 -3.74
C ASN A 261 4.28 5.85 -3.45
N THR A 262 4.47 7.01 -2.81
CA THR A 262 3.47 8.06 -2.68
C THR A 262 3.99 9.31 -3.37
N ILE A 263 3.24 9.82 -4.35
CA ILE A 263 3.70 10.89 -5.24
C ILE A 263 2.59 11.89 -5.50
N ILE A 264 2.95 13.14 -5.75
CA ILE A 264 2.02 14.18 -6.18
C ILE A 264 2.25 14.43 -7.66
N VAL A 265 1.21 14.28 -8.47
CA VAL A 265 1.27 14.46 -9.92
C VAL A 265 0.24 15.49 -10.41
N PRO A 266 0.56 16.25 -11.47
CA PRO A 266 -0.44 17.05 -12.17
C PRO A 266 -1.47 16.14 -12.84
N ARG A 267 -2.70 16.64 -12.99
CA ARG A 267 -3.76 15.95 -13.74
C ARG A 267 -3.49 16.04 -15.25
N GLY A 268 -3.84 14.98 -15.96
CA GLY A 268 -3.84 14.94 -17.43
C GLY A 268 -2.47 14.79 -18.08
N GLN A 269 -1.39 14.61 -17.31
CA GLN A 269 -0.04 14.45 -17.84
C GLN A 269 0.61 13.14 -17.38
N TRP A 270 1.37 12.52 -18.29
CA TRP A 270 2.22 11.39 -17.96
C TRP A 270 3.46 11.87 -17.19
N VAL A 271 3.72 11.25 -16.05
CA VAL A 271 4.90 11.51 -15.22
C VAL A 271 5.67 10.22 -15.03
N THR A 272 6.99 10.23 -15.24
CA THR A 272 7.86 9.09 -14.89
C THR A 272 8.08 9.09 -13.39
N ILE A 273 7.76 7.98 -12.73
CA ILE A 273 7.71 7.87 -11.27
C ILE A 273 8.76 6.91 -10.72
N GLY A 274 9.44 6.19 -11.61
CA GLY A 274 10.54 5.30 -11.28
C GLY A 274 11.11 4.65 -12.54
N GLU A 275 12.34 4.19 -12.46
CA GLU A 275 12.98 3.38 -13.48
C GLU A 275 13.91 2.37 -12.79
N ILE A 276 13.93 1.13 -13.28
CA ILE A 276 15.01 0.19 -12.99
C ILE A 276 15.94 0.14 -14.18
N SER A 277 17.20 0.58 -14.01
CA SER A 277 18.23 0.50 -15.05
C SER A 277 19.35 -0.43 -14.60
N GLN A 278 19.52 -1.55 -15.30
CA GLN A 278 20.58 -2.52 -15.05
C GLN A 278 21.52 -2.55 -16.25
N ARG A 279 22.82 -2.38 -15.98
CA ARG A 279 23.88 -2.58 -16.96
C ARG A 279 24.81 -3.65 -16.45
N SER A 280 25.13 -4.62 -17.30
CA SER A 280 26.10 -5.65 -16.97
C SER A 280 27.05 -5.81 -18.15
N THR A 281 28.33 -5.84 -17.83
CA THR A 281 29.42 -6.07 -18.77
C THR A 281 30.28 -7.18 -18.20
N SER A 282 30.38 -8.30 -18.90
CA SER A 282 31.29 -9.39 -18.56
C SER A 282 32.35 -9.48 -19.64
N SER A 283 33.62 -9.53 -19.25
CA SER A 283 34.76 -9.59 -20.17
C SER A 283 35.66 -10.81 -19.87
N GLY A 284 36.08 -11.48 -20.94
CA GLY A 284 36.89 -12.71 -20.95
C GLY A 284 37.06 -13.20 -22.39
N SER A 285 37.12 -14.52 -22.63
CA SER A 285 37.06 -15.10 -24.00
C SER A 285 35.68 -14.92 -24.68
N ARG A 286 34.71 -14.39 -23.93
CA ARG A 286 33.42 -13.89 -24.39
C ARG A 286 33.20 -12.52 -23.73
N THR A 287 32.78 -11.55 -24.52
CA THR A 287 32.32 -10.25 -24.02
C THR A 287 30.81 -10.19 -24.16
N THR A 288 30.10 -9.98 -23.06
CA THR A 288 28.64 -9.86 -23.05
C THR A 288 28.26 -8.52 -22.42
N ASN A 289 27.55 -7.69 -23.17
CA ASN A 289 27.03 -6.41 -22.72
C ASN A 289 25.52 -6.48 -22.70
N SER A 290 24.90 -6.29 -21.53
CA SER A 290 23.45 -6.25 -21.37
C SER A 290 23.00 -4.95 -20.73
N ILE A 291 21.99 -4.32 -21.32
CA ILE A 291 21.30 -3.16 -20.78
C ILE A 291 19.84 -3.52 -20.63
N ASN A 292 19.25 -3.25 -19.47
CA ASN A 292 17.85 -3.45 -19.20
C ASN A 292 17.30 -2.17 -18.52
N SER A 293 16.27 -1.56 -19.10
CA SER A 293 15.62 -0.35 -18.58
C SER A 293 14.12 -0.61 -18.46
N VAL A 294 13.57 -0.34 -17.28
CA VAL A 294 12.16 -0.58 -16.96
C VAL A 294 11.52 0.70 -16.42
N PRO A 295 11.14 1.67 -17.28
CA PRO A 295 10.50 2.90 -16.84
C PRO A 295 9.05 2.65 -16.41
N ILE A 296 8.66 3.30 -15.32
CA ILE A 296 7.29 3.30 -14.79
C ILE A 296 6.75 4.72 -14.88
N ALA A 297 5.62 4.89 -15.56
CA ALA A 297 4.95 6.17 -15.73
C ALA A 297 3.51 6.12 -15.20
N LEU A 298 3.03 7.26 -14.70
CA LEU A 298 1.71 7.46 -14.13
C LEU A 298 0.98 8.60 -14.84
N LEU A 299 -0.32 8.41 -15.07
CA LEU A 299 -1.26 9.44 -15.51
C LEU A 299 -2.49 9.39 -14.61
N VAL A 300 -2.99 10.55 -14.21
CA VAL A 300 -4.27 10.67 -13.50
C VAL A 300 -5.19 11.65 -14.21
N GLN A 301 -6.44 11.25 -14.44
CA GLN A 301 -7.48 12.06 -15.08
C GLN A 301 -8.66 12.27 -14.15
#